data_AF-R0JQ32-F1
#
_entry.id   AF-R0JQ32-F1
#
_cell.length_a   1.000
_cell.length_b   1.000
_cell.length_c   1.000
_cell.angle_alpha   90.00
_cell.angle_beta   90.00
_cell.angle_gamma   90.00
#
_symmetry.space_group_name_H-M   'P 1'
#
loop_
_entity.id
_entity.type
_entity.pdbx_description
1 polymer ?
#
loop_
_entity_poly.entity_id
_entity_poly.type
_entity_poly.pdbx_seq_one_letter_code
_entity_poly.pdbx_strand_id
1 'polypeptide(L)'
;HIQEVLVLPGAPSAVRYEAVQPVPVEGVYSNEAPWLVVYEMPDIEYRSSDAFLNLSVRNPPPKELIDEIYMNTRFDVRFYEEKQKKRGGNTHIKTSAPATFVISSALHPASDADSLTSFDSWYREEYLPALSRIPGFVRSR
;
A
#
# COMPACT_ATOMS: atom_id res chain seq x y z
N HIS A 1 -4.44 -10.59 11.12
CA HIS A 1 -3.97 -9.20 11.13
C HIS A 1 -4.98 -8.18 10.58
N ILE A 2 -5.68 -8.44 9.46
CA ILE A 2 -6.64 -7.46 8.90
C ILE A 2 -7.76 -7.11 9.88
N GLN A 3 -8.38 -8.12 10.51
CA GLN A 3 -9.49 -7.90 11.44
C GLN A 3 -9.06 -7.06 12.64
N GLU A 4 -7.87 -7.30 13.18
CA GLU A 4 -7.33 -6.58 14.33
C GLU A 4 -7.08 -5.10 14.01
N VAL A 5 -6.67 -4.78 12.78
CA VAL A 5 -6.44 -3.40 12.33
C VAL A 5 -7.76 -2.69 12.02
N LEU A 6 -8.74 -3.36 11.41
CA LEU A 6 -10.03 -2.76 11.04
C LEU A 6 -10.94 -2.45 12.23
N VAL A 7 -10.68 -3.03 13.40
CA VAL A 7 -11.36 -2.63 14.64
C VAL A 7 -10.94 -1.22 15.09
N LEU A 8 -9.81 -0.70 14.59
CA LEU A 8 -9.38 0.66 14.89
C LEU A 8 -10.16 1.71 14.09
N PRO A 9 -10.52 2.86 14.70
CA PRO A 9 -11.24 3.92 14.01
C PRO A 9 -10.44 4.59 12.87
N GLY A 10 -9.11 4.45 12.85
CA GLY A 10 -8.24 5.07 11.84
C GLY A 10 -7.97 4.23 10.59
N ALA A 11 -8.50 3.01 10.50
CA ALA A 11 -8.35 2.13 9.34
C ALA A 11 -9.73 1.66 8.83
N PRO A 12 -10.46 2.49 8.06
CA PRO A 12 -11.81 2.20 7.57
C PRO A 12 -11.90 1.00 6.63
N SER A 13 -10.81 0.63 5.95
CA SER A 13 -10.84 -0.47 4.98
C SER A 13 -9.46 -1.10 4.81
N ALA A 14 -9.48 -2.36 4.36
CA ALA A 14 -8.28 -3.12 4.03
C ALA A 14 -8.54 -3.97 2.80
N VAL A 15 -7.52 -4.15 1.98
CA VAL A 15 -7.56 -5.05 0.83
C VAL A 15 -6.31 -5.91 0.83
N ARG A 16 -6.49 -7.20 0.57
CA ARG A 16 -5.40 -8.16 0.42
C ARG A 16 -5.24 -8.55 -1.05
N TYR A 17 -4.00 -8.58 -1.51
CA TYR A 17 -3.57 -9.05 -2.81
C TYR A 17 -2.56 -10.18 -2.66
N GLU A 18 -2.55 -11.06 -3.64
CA GLU A 18 -1.57 -12.14 -3.79
C GLU A 18 -0.75 -11.88 -5.07
N ALA A 19 0.54 -12.18 -5.04
CA ALA A 19 1.42 -12.06 -6.20
C ALA A 19 0.92 -12.97 -7.34
N VAL A 20 0.76 -12.40 -8.54
CA VAL A 20 0.22 -13.12 -9.71
C VAL A 20 1.13 -14.28 -10.12
N GLN A 21 2.46 -14.10 -10.03
CA GLN A 21 3.44 -15.17 -10.20
C GLN A 21 4.64 -14.91 -9.27
N PRO A 22 5.04 -15.85 -8.41
CA PRO A 22 6.26 -15.76 -7.63
C PRO A 22 7.48 -16.21 -8.47
N VAL A 23 7.70 -15.58 -9.64
CA VAL A 23 8.88 -15.90 -10.47
C VAL A 23 10.10 -15.18 -9.88
N PRO A 24 11.19 -15.89 -9.54
CA PRO A 24 12.39 -15.25 -9.03
C PRO A 24 13.01 -14.43 -10.16
N VAL A 25 12.93 -13.11 -10.01
CA VAL A 25 13.76 -12.18 -10.76
C VAL A 25 14.66 -11.52 -9.73
N GLU A 26 15.96 -11.49 -10.00
CA GLU A 26 16.94 -10.86 -9.12
C GLU A 26 16.53 -9.40 -8.87
N GLY A 27 16.39 -9.01 -7.59
CA GLY A 27 15.89 -7.70 -7.19
C GLY A 27 14.36 -7.56 -7.08
N VAL A 28 13.58 -8.63 -7.29
CA VAL A 28 12.11 -8.62 -7.11
C VAL A 28 11.71 -9.38 -5.84
N TYR A 29 11.27 -8.63 -4.83
CA TYR A 29 10.89 -9.15 -3.51
C TYR A 29 9.59 -9.99 -3.48
N SER A 30 8.84 -10.09 -4.59
CA SER A 30 7.55 -10.80 -4.63
C SER A 30 7.64 -12.28 -4.26
N ASN A 31 8.83 -12.88 -4.36
CA ASN A 31 9.06 -14.28 -4.00
C ASN A 31 9.18 -14.53 -2.51
N GLU A 32 9.63 -13.55 -1.74
CA GLU A 32 9.75 -13.65 -0.28
C GLU A 32 8.54 -13.07 0.45
N ALA A 33 7.75 -12.24 -0.23
CA ALA A 33 6.56 -11.59 0.29
C ALA A 33 5.42 -11.67 -0.75
N PRO A 34 4.78 -12.84 -0.93
CA PRO A 34 3.74 -13.04 -1.94
C PRO A 34 2.41 -12.37 -1.59
N TRP A 35 2.27 -11.86 -0.37
CA TRP A 35 1.05 -11.22 0.13
C TRP A 35 1.28 -9.72 0.33
N LEU A 36 0.36 -8.91 -0.17
CA LEU A 36 0.30 -7.48 0.08
C LEU A 36 -1.03 -7.14 0.74
N VAL A 37 -0.99 -6.40 1.84
CA VAL A 37 -2.19 -5.83 2.47
C VAL A 37 -2.09 -4.31 2.43
N VAL A 38 -3.12 -3.67 1.91
CA VAL A 38 -3.24 -2.21 1.87
C VAL A 38 -4.33 -1.81 2.85
N TYR A 39 -3.97 -1.04 3.87
CA TYR A 39 -4.91 -0.39 4.78
C TYR A 39 -5.14 1.04 4.29
N GLU A 40 -6.40 1.43 4.12
CA GLU A 40 -6.71 2.84 3.87
C GLU A 40 -6.74 3.56 5.22
N MET A 41 -6.00 4.65 5.32
CA MET A 41 -5.97 5.52 6.51
C MET A 41 -6.36 6.93 6.07
N PRO A 42 -7.40 7.56 6.68
CA PRO A 42 -7.80 8.92 6.33
C PRO A 42 -6.72 9.95 6.66
N ASP A 43 -5.94 9.69 7.71
CA ASP A 43 -4.86 10.53 8.17
C ASP A 43 -3.67 9.63 8.58
N ILE A 44 -2.51 9.86 7.95
CA ILE A 44 -1.29 9.12 8.25
C ILE A 44 -0.80 9.39 9.67
N GLU A 45 -1.09 10.56 10.23
CA GLU A 45 -0.71 10.93 11.60
C GLU A 45 -1.44 10.12 12.66
N TYR A 46 -2.54 9.45 12.31
CA TYR A 46 -3.21 8.51 13.23
C TYR A 46 -2.27 7.42 13.74
N ARG A 47 -1.25 7.03 12.96
CA ARG A 47 -0.23 6.04 13.39
C ARG A 47 0.57 6.50 14.62
N SER A 48 0.64 7.81 14.84
CA SER A 48 1.34 8.43 15.96
C SER A 48 0.43 8.59 17.19
N SER A 49 -0.87 8.28 17.06
CA SER A 49 -1.84 8.42 18.15
C SER A 49 -1.69 7.32 19.21
N ASP A 50 -2.07 7.63 20.44
CA ASP A 50 -2.11 6.66 21.53
C ASP A 50 -3.01 5.45 21.23
N ALA A 51 -4.07 5.66 20.45
CA ALA A 51 -5.00 4.60 20.06
C ALA A 51 -4.32 3.57 19.15
N PHE A 52 -3.44 4.00 18.25
CA PHE A 52 -2.70 3.13 17.36
C PHE A 52 -1.50 2.48 18.07
N LEU A 53 -0.69 3.28 18.77
CA LEU A 53 0.53 2.81 19.44
C LEU A 53 0.25 1.78 20.55
N ASN A 54 -0.88 1.92 21.25
CA ASN A 54 -1.26 1.00 22.32
C ASN A 54 -2.22 -0.11 21.87
N LEU A 55 -2.35 -0.38 20.56
CA LEU A 55 -3.26 -1.41 20.04
C LEU A 55 -2.99 -2.77 20.70
N SER A 56 -1.73 -3.20 20.73
CA SER A 56 -1.31 -4.48 21.30
C SER A 56 -1.50 -4.56 22.81
N VAL A 57 -1.57 -3.42 23.52
CA VAL A 57 -1.77 -3.37 24.97
C VAL A 57 -3.26 -3.33 25.32
N ARG A 58 -4.06 -2.57 24.57
CA ARG A 58 -5.49 -2.37 24.83
C ARG A 58 -6.36 -3.51 24.29
N ASN A 59 -6.01 -4.02 23.11
CA ASN A 59 -6.68 -5.12 22.44
C ASN A 59 -5.63 -6.12 21.93
N PRO A 60 -4.93 -6.82 22.85
CA PRO A 60 -3.96 -7.83 22.43
C PRO A 60 -4.67 -8.89 21.58
N PRO A 61 -4.07 -9.33 20.46
CA PRO A 61 -4.57 -10.49 19.76
C PRO A 61 -4.56 -11.73 20.69
N PRO A 62 -5.42 -12.72 20.45
CA PRO A 62 -5.36 -13.98 21.18
C PRO A 62 -3.96 -14.58 21.14
N LYS A 63 -3.55 -15.24 22.22
CA LYS A 63 -2.20 -15.80 22.34
C LYS A 63 -1.90 -16.80 21.23
N GLU A 64 -2.90 -17.59 20.85
CA GLU A 64 -2.84 -18.55 19.76
C GLU A 64 -2.47 -17.86 18.44
N LEU A 65 -3.07 -16.70 18.16
CA LEU A 65 -2.77 -15.93 16.95
C LEU A 65 -1.34 -15.37 16.97
N ILE A 66 -0.86 -14.93 18.14
CA ILE A 66 0.51 -14.44 18.31
C ILE A 66 1.51 -15.55 18.03
N ASP A 67 1.32 -16.71 18.68
CA ASP A 67 2.25 -17.83 18.62
C ASP A 67 2.24 -18.51 17.24
N GLU A 68 1.08 -18.61 16.59
CA GLU A 68 0.95 -19.26 15.29
C GLU A 68 1.32 -18.34 14.13
N ILE A 69 0.87 -17.09 14.13
CA ILE A 69 1.01 -16.19 12.97
C ILE A 69 2.12 -15.19 13.18
N TYR A 70 2.08 -14.40 14.26
CA TYR A 70 2.99 -13.26 14.40
C TYR A 70 4.45 -13.68 14.63
N MET A 71 4.68 -14.77 15.33
CA MET A 71 6.03 -15.28 15.58
C MET A 71 6.64 -15.99 14.36
N ASN A 72 5.82 -16.47 13.43
CA ASN A 72 6.26 -17.25 12.28
C ASN A 72 6.17 -16.48 10.95
N THR A 73 5.73 -15.23 10.97
CA THR A 73 5.52 -14.41 9.76
C THR A 73 6.36 -13.13 9.80
N ARG A 74 7.09 -12.86 8.72
CA ARG A 74 7.78 -11.57 8.51
C ARG A 74 6.78 -10.53 7.99
N PHE A 75 6.65 -9.41 8.70
CA PHE A 75 5.89 -8.25 8.22
C PHE A 75 6.86 -7.13 7.81
N ASP A 76 6.75 -6.64 6.58
CA ASP A 76 7.33 -5.36 6.15
C ASP A 76 6.19 -4.34 6.10
N VAL A 77 6.12 -3.47 7.10
CA VAL A 77 5.04 -2.47 7.24
C VAL A 77 5.58 -1.11 6.86
N ARG A 78 4.90 -0.47 5.90
CA ARG A 78 5.25 0.86 5.41
C ARG A 78 4.03 1.76 5.43
N PHE A 79 4.25 3.03 5.74
CA PHE A 79 3.23 4.07 5.76
C PHE A 79 3.52 5.07 4.66
N TYR A 80 2.49 5.39 3.88
CA TYR A 80 2.60 6.30 2.74
C TYR A 80 1.51 7.36 2.81
N GLU A 81 1.87 8.58 2.43
CA GLU A 81 0.94 9.69 2.29
C GLU A 81 0.59 9.84 0.80
N GLU A 82 -0.71 9.84 0.45
CA GLU A 82 -1.16 10.06 -0.92
C GLU A 82 -0.86 11.51 -1.32
N LYS A 83 0.20 11.73 -2.12
CA LYS A 83 0.55 13.07 -2.65
C LYS A 83 -0.25 13.45 -3.89
N GLN A 84 -0.73 12.45 -4.65
CA GLN A 84 -1.48 12.69 -5.87
C GLN A 84 -2.36 11.50 -6.23
N LYS A 85 -3.57 11.80 -6.72
CA LYS A 85 -4.48 10.81 -7.28
C LYS A 85 -4.70 11.06 -8.77
N LYS A 86 -4.45 10.07 -9.62
CA LYS A 86 -4.80 10.12 -11.05
C LYS A 86 -5.76 9.00 -11.40
N ARG A 87 -6.86 9.31 -12.07
CA ARG A 87 -7.80 8.31 -12.63
C ARG A 87 -7.48 8.05 -14.10
N GLY A 88 -7.74 6.83 -14.56
CA GLY A 88 -7.66 6.48 -15.98
C GLY A 88 -8.67 7.25 -16.84
N GLY A 89 -8.33 7.48 -18.11
CA GLY A 89 -9.19 8.24 -19.04
C GLY A 89 -10.48 7.53 -19.43
N ASN A 90 -10.50 6.19 -19.43
CA ASN A 90 -11.65 5.37 -19.83
C ASN A 90 -12.59 5.12 -18.64
N THR A 91 -13.31 6.16 -18.24
CA THR A 91 -14.15 6.19 -17.03
C THR A 91 -15.53 5.54 -17.21
N HIS A 92 -15.57 4.23 -17.46
CA HIS A 92 -16.78 3.43 -17.22
C HIS A 92 -16.77 2.70 -15.88
N ILE A 93 -15.60 2.62 -15.22
CA ILE A 93 -15.45 1.94 -13.93
C ILE A 93 -15.70 2.95 -12.79
N LYS A 94 -16.97 3.07 -12.39
CA LYS A 94 -17.42 3.85 -11.21
C LYS A 94 -17.40 3.05 -9.90
N THR A 95 -16.68 1.93 -9.84
CA THR A 95 -16.80 1.06 -8.67
C THR A 95 -15.97 1.59 -7.50
N SER A 96 -16.61 1.70 -6.34
CA SER A 96 -15.95 1.89 -5.03
C SER A 96 -15.17 0.66 -4.58
N ALA A 97 -15.28 -0.45 -5.32
CA ALA A 97 -14.61 -1.70 -5.03
C ALA A 97 -13.08 -1.56 -5.19
N PRO A 98 -12.31 -2.38 -4.44
CA PRO A 98 -10.89 -2.56 -4.70
C PRO A 98 -10.63 -2.95 -6.15
N ALA A 99 -9.47 -2.54 -6.68
CA ALA A 99 -9.06 -2.98 -8.01
C ALA A 99 -8.79 -4.49 -7.98
N THR A 100 -9.03 -5.22 -9.08
CA THR A 100 -8.71 -6.65 -9.16
C THR A 100 -7.20 -6.88 -9.12
N PHE A 101 -6.43 -5.96 -9.71
CA PHE A 101 -4.97 -6.00 -9.73
C PHE A 101 -4.41 -4.71 -9.17
N VAL A 102 -3.25 -4.83 -8.50
CA VAL A 102 -2.48 -3.69 -8.03
C VAL A 102 -1.03 -3.84 -8.51
N ILE A 103 -0.45 -2.74 -8.93
CA ILE A 103 0.99 -2.62 -9.15
C ILE A 103 1.50 -1.71 -8.03
N SER A 104 2.39 -2.24 -7.21
CA SER A 104 3.06 -1.49 -6.15
C SER A 104 4.52 -1.31 -6.53
N SER A 105 4.99 -0.06 -6.60
CA SER A 105 6.38 0.29 -6.91
C SER A 105 6.88 1.32 -5.91
N ALA A 106 8.11 1.12 -5.43
CA ALA A 106 8.82 2.08 -4.62
C ALA A 106 10.03 2.58 -5.42
N LEU A 107 10.11 3.90 -5.58
CA LEU A 107 11.16 4.57 -6.32
C LEU A 107 11.98 5.41 -5.34
N HIS A 108 13.30 5.31 -5.43
CA HIS A 108 14.22 6.05 -4.56
C HIS A 108 15.14 6.92 -5.41
N PRO A 109 14.74 8.17 -5.72
CA PRO A 109 15.62 9.12 -6.41
C PRO A 109 16.81 9.50 -5.51
N ALA A 110 17.86 10.07 -6.11
CA ALA A 110 18.95 10.66 -5.35
C ALA A 110 18.45 11.83 -4.48
N SER A 111 19.06 12.01 -3.31
CA SER A 111 18.59 12.95 -2.29
C SER A 111 18.94 14.42 -2.55
N ASP A 112 19.66 14.74 -3.62
CA ASP A 112 19.97 16.12 -3.99
C ASP A 112 18.74 16.84 -4.57
N ALA A 113 18.68 18.16 -4.37
CA ALA A 113 17.50 18.96 -4.66
C ALA A 113 17.10 18.93 -6.15
N ASP A 114 18.09 18.90 -7.05
CA ASP A 114 17.86 18.88 -8.49
C ASP A 114 17.26 17.54 -8.92
N SER A 115 17.80 16.42 -8.41
CA SER A 115 17.26 15.08 -8.65
C SER A 115 15.83 14.92 -8.12
N LEU A 116 15.53 15.43 -6.92
CA LEU A 116 14.18 15.37 -6.36
C LEU A 116 13.18 16.18 -7.18
N THR A 117 13.57 17.38 -7.63
CA THR A 117 12.72 18.26 -8.43
C THR A 117 12.46 17.66 -9.81
N SER A 118 13.51 17.15 -10.45
CA SER A 118 13.43 16.46 -11.74
C SER A 118 12.56 15.21 -11.64
N PHE A 119 12.73 14.42 -10.58
CA PHE A 119 11.93 13.22 -10.34
C PHE A 119 10.45 13.53 -10.14
N ASP A 120 10.11 14.53 -9.30
CA ASP A 120 8.70 14.92 -9.09
C ASP A 120 8.05 15.40 -10.40
N SER A 121 8.78 16.21 -11.19
CA SER A 121 8.31 16.69 -12.50
C SER A 121 8.05 15.54 -13.47
N TRP A 122 9.04 14.65 -13.66
CA TRP A 122 8.90 13.46 -14.50
C TRP A 122 7.75 12.56 -14.05
N TYR A 123 7.63 12.31 -12.74
CA TYR A 123 6.60 11.43 -12.19
C TYR A 123 5.19 11.97 -12.48
N ARG A 124 4.99 13.28 -12.30
CA ARG A 124 3.69 13.94 -12.46
C ARG A 124 3.31 14.17 -13.91
N GLU A 125 4.26 14.60 -14.73
CA GLU A 125 3.99 15.12 -16.07
C GLU A 125 4.12 14.05 -17.16
N GLU A 126 4.94 13.03 -16.92
CA GLU A 126 5.22 11.99 -17.92
C GLU A 126 4.70 10.63 -17.46
N TYR A 127 5.17 10.15 -16.31
CA TYR A 127 4.93 8.78 -15.86
C TYR A 127 3.46 8.50 -15.58
N LEU A 128 2.81 9.26 -14.69
CA LEU A 128 1.40 9.06 -14.36
C LEU A 128 0.45 9.27 -15.55
N PRO A 129 0.63 10.30 -16.41
CA PRO A 129 -0.15 10.43 -17.63
C PRO A 129 0.01 9.26 -18.58
N ALA A 130 1.22 8.73 -18.77
CA ALA A 130 1.44 7.55 -19.59
C ALA A 130 0.68 6.33 -19.05
N LEU A 131 0.74 6.07 -17.75
CA LEU A 131 -0.02 4.98 -17.12
C LEU A 131 -1.54 5.16 -17.28
N SER A 132 -2.03 6.39 -17.15
CA SER A 132 -3.48 6.68 -17.23
C SER A 132 -4.13 6.39 -18.59
N ARG A 133 -3.30 6.23 -19.64
CA ARG A 133 -3.73 5.89 -21.01
C ARG A 133 -3.76 4.38 -21.25
N ILE A 134 -3.21 3.56 -20.36
CA ILE A 134 -3.20 2.10 -20.51
C ILE A 134 -4.64 1.56 -20.38
N PRO A 135 -5.12 0.75 -21.35
CA PRO A 135 -6.43 0.12 -21.24
C PRO A 135 -6.57 -0.70 -19.95
N GLY A 136 -7.66 -0.49 -19.23
CA GLY A 136 -7.92 -1.16 -17.94
C GLY A 136 -7.27 -0.47 -16.73
N PHE A 137 -6.46 0.58 -16.91
CA PHE A 137 -5.95 1.37 -15.80
C PHE A 137 -7.10 2.09 -15.08
N VAL A 138 -7.24 1.80 -13.78
CA VAL A 138 -8.30 2.39 -12.97
C VAL A 138 -7.82 3.70 -12.32
N ARG A 139 -6.71 3.64 -11.57
CA ARG A 139 -6.19 4.76 -10.79
C ARG A 139 -4.75 4.54 -10.31
N SER A 140 -4.05 5.63 -10.02
CA SER A 140 -2.91 5.70 -9.11
C SER A 140 -3.30 6.35 -7.79
N ARG A 141 -2.50 6.08 -6.75
CA ARG A 141 -2.55 6.66 -5.40
C ARG A 141 -1.11 6.93 -4.95
#